data_AF-A0A9P4M6J3-F1
#
_entry.id   AF-A0A9P4M6J3-F1
#
_cell.length_a   1.000
_cell.length_b   1.000
_cell.length_c   1.000
_cell.angle_alpha   90.00
_cell.angle_beta   90.00
_cell.angle_gamma   90.00
#
_symmetry.space_group_name_H-M   'P 1'
#
loop_
_entity.id
_entity.type
_entity.pdbx_description
1 polymer ?
#
loop_
_entity_poly.entity_id
_entity_poly.type
_entity_poly.pdbx_seq_one_letter_code
_entity_poly.pdbx_strand_id
1 'polypeptide(L)'
;MAPTMMQLVKLLPAVALLLSGVQGEILDSFPLCNRSGYTSATADYIETVYQASGSSVSACYDACLHNSACKSFAYDAGYTECIFYNVIVEDTQLDEDSSSSFEHYDLCCSIPIA
;
A
#
# COMPACT_ATOMS: atom_id res chain seq x y z
N MET A 1 -3.51 -17.96 68.80
CA MET A 1 -4.42 -19.10 68.56
C MET A 1 -4.93 -18.95 67.14
N ALA A 2 -4.32 -19.64 66.18
CA ALA A 2 -4.76 -19.66 64.78
C ALA A 2 -5.68 -20.87 64.57
N PRO A 3 -6.57 -20.83 63.56
CA PRO A 3 -6.52 -21.95 62.62
C PRO A 3 -6.78 -21.58 61.14
N THR A 4 -5.93 -22.17 60.31
CA THR A 4 -6.19 -22.90 59.03
C THR A 4 -6.70 -22.20 57.77
N MET A 5 -5.83 -22.23 56.76
CA MET A 5 -6.16 -22.51 55.36
C MET A 5 -6.97 -23.81 55.21
N MET A 6 -7.96 -23.82 54.29
CA MET A 6 -8.27 -24.93 53.36
C MET A 6 -9.32 -24.40 52.35
N GLN A 7 -8.94 -24.09 51.11
CA GLN A 7 -8.82 -25.00 49.96
C GLN A 7 -10.16 -25.20 49.24
N LEU A 8 -10.25 -24.64 48.03
CA LEU A 8 -11.22 -25.09 47.04
C LEU A 8 -10.48 -25.33 45.73
N VAL A 9 -9.95 -26.54 45.58
CA VAL A 9 -9.55 -27.09 44.28
C VAL A 9 -10.85 -27.39 43.53
N LYS A 10 -11.27 -26.50 42.64
CA LYS A 10 -12.24 -26.82 41.60
C LYS A 10 -11.46 -27.16 40.33
N LEU A 11 -11.32 -28.45 40.07
CA LEU A 11 -11.06 -28.98 38.74
C LEU A 11 -12.22 -28.55 37.83
N LEU A 12 -11.93 -27.76 36.80
CA LEU A 12 -12.79 -27.60 35.63
C LEU A 12 -11.95 -27.82 34.35
N PRO A 13 -12.62 -28.30 33.29
CA PRO A 13 -12.08 -29.29 32.37
C PRO A 13 -11.28 -28.69 31.22
N ALA A 14 -10.57 -29.57 30.52
CA ALA A 14 -9.95 -29.32 29.23
C ALA A 14 -10.95 -28.72 28.22
N VAL A 15 -10.36 -28.11 27.18
CA VAL A 15 -10.97 -27.72 25.89
C VAL A 15 -11.58 -26.32 25.86
N ALA A 16 -10.78 -25.35 25.43
CA ALA A 16 -10.93 -24.75 24.12
C ALA A 16 -9.71 -23.84 23.87
N LEU A 17 -8.84 -24.24 22.93
CA LEU A 17 -8.00 -23.27 22.23
C LEU A 17 -8.95 -22.32 21.51
N LEU A 18 -9.35 -21.24 22.17
CA LEU A 18 -9.79 -20.07 21.44
C LEU A 18 -8.50 -19.40 20.97
N LEU A 19 -8.11 -19.74 19.75
CA LEU A 19 -7.37 -18.83 18.89
C LEU A 19 -8.16 -17.53 18.93
N SER A 20 -7.80 -16.61 19.82
CA SER A 20 -8.26 -15.24 19.77
C SER A 20 -7.80 -14.73 18.42
N GLY A 21 -8.72 -14.79 17.46
CA GLY A 21 -8.53 -14.34 16.11
C GLY A 21 -7.90 -12.96 16.13
N VAL A 22 -6.76 -12.86 15.48
CA VAL A 22 -6.28 -11.58 14.96
C VAL A 22 -7.37 -11.07 14.01
N GLN A 23 -8.25 -10.21 14.51
CA GLN A 23 -9.12 -9.39 13.68
C GLN A 23 -8.32 -8.13 13.32
N GLY A 24 -8.00 -7.98 12.03
CA GLY A 24 -7.23 -6.88 11.44
C GLY A 24 -5.75 -7.27 11.29
N GLU A 25 -5.13 -7.25 10.12
CA GLU A 25 -5.37 -6.44 8.93
C GLU A 25 -4.95 -7.26 7.70
N ILE A 26 -5.55 -6.97 6.55
CA ILE A 26 -5.26 -7.64 5.29
C ILE A 26 -3.81 -7.29 4.91
N LEU A 27 -2.87 -8.20 5.13
CA LEU A 27 -1.52 -8.15 4.53
C LEU A 27 -1.66 -8.52 3.04
N ASP A 28 -2.31 -7.69 2.24
CA ASP A 28 -2.28 -7.88 0.80
C ASP A 28 -1.59 -6.71 0.12
N SER A 29 -0.56 -7.11 -0.63
CA SER A 29 -0.28 -6.54 -1.94
C SER A 29 0.73 -5.41 -2.05
N PHE A 30 1.76 -5.39 -1.21
CA PHE A 30 3.03 -4.82 -1.67
C PHE A 30 3.85 -5.82 -2.48
N PRO A 31 4.43 -5.43 -3.62
CA PRO A 31 4.24 -4.14 -4.29
C PRO A 31 2.91 -4.02 -5.05
N LEU A 32 2.35 -2.81 -5.08
CA LEU A 32 1.24 -2.47 -5.97
C LEU A 32 1.81 -2.06 -7.33
N CYS A 33 1.56 -2.91 -8.32
CA CYS A 33 2.05 -2.72 -9.69
C CYS A 33 0.89 -2.67 -10.67
N ASN A 34 0.89 -1.67 -11.55
CA ASN A 34 -0.11 -1.48 -12.60
C ASN A 34 -1.55 -1.49 -12.06
N ARG A 35 -1.80 -0.70 -11.02
CA ARG A 35 -3.16 -0.52 -10.50
C ARG A 35 -3.78 0.71 -11.14
N SER A 36 -4.94 0.53 -11.75
CA SER A 36 -5.69 1.65 -12.34
C SER A 36 -6.64 2.22 -11.31
N GLY A 37 -6.73 3.56 -11.24
CA GLY A 37 -7.59 4.22 -10.28
C GLY A 37 -7.29 5.69 -10.10
N TYR A 38 -7.92 6.28 -9.10
CA TYR A 38 -7.74 7.68 -8.71
C TYR A 38 -7.26 7.75 -7.26
N THR A 39 -6.28 8.62 -7.01
CA THR A 39 -5.84 8.89 -5.64
C THR A 39 -6.82 9.81 -4.95
N SER A 40 -6.88 9.73 -3.62
CA SER A 40 -7.69 10.67 -2.84
C SER A 40 -6.94 11.97 -2.60
N ALA A 41 -7.57 13.11 -2.91
CA ALA A 41 -7.04 14.43 -2.58
C ALA A 41 -7.02 14.73 -1.07
N THR A 42 -7.66 13.87 -0.25
CA THR A 42 -7.66 14.01 1.22
C THR A 42 -6.59 13.18 1.92
N ALA A 43 -5.81 12.38 1.18
CA ALA A 43 -4.70 11.64 1.73
C ALA A 43 -3.48 12.55 1.99
N ASP A 44 -2.63 12.15 2.93
CA ASP A 44 -1.45 12.93 3.33
C ASP A 44 -0.22 12.52 2.49
N TYR A 45 -0.16 13.04 1.26
CA TYR A 45 0.98 12.89 0.38
C TYR A 45 1.25 14.17 -0.43
N ILE A 46 2.43 14.21 -1.03
CA ILE A 46 2.81 15.22 -2.02
C ILE A 46 2.83 14.55 -3.38
N GLU A 47 1.98 15.03 -4.29
CA GLU A 47 2.08 14.73 -5.71
C GLU A 47 2.91 15.81 -6.42
N THR A 48 3.72 15.38 -7.37
CA THR A 48 4.44 16.29 -8.27
C THR A 48 4.21 15.82 -9.69
N VAL A 49 3.55 16.65 -10.48
CA VAL A 49 3.35 16.40 -11.89
C VAL A 49 4.68 16.62 -12.61
N TYR A 50 5.28 15.53 -13.08
CA TYR A 50 6.52 15.54 -13.85
C TYR A 50 6.16 15.49 -15.34
N GLN A 51 5.90 16.68 -15.88
CA GLN A 51 5.50 16.89 -17.28
C GLN A 51 6.68 16.70 -18.23
N ALA A 52 6.76 15.52 -18.84
CA ALA A 52 7.50 15.30 -20.08
C ALA A 52 6.54 14.68 -21.10
N SER A 53 6.06 15.51 -22.04
CA SER A 53 5.13 15.06 -23.10
C SER A 53 5.73 13.88 -23.85
N GLY A 54 4.95 12.81 -24.06
CA GLY A 54 5.44 11.59 -24.70
C GLY A 54 6.28 10.72 -23.77
N SER A 55 6.04 10.76 -22.45
CA SER A 55 6.64 9.80 -21.53
C SER A 55 6.06 8.40 -21.73
N SER A 56 6.79 7.40 -21.24
CA SER A 56 6.37 6.02 -21.11
C SER A 56 6.42 5.61 -19.64
N VAL A 57 5.79 4.48 -19.29
CA VAL A 57 5.92 3.88 -17.95
C VAL A 57 7.40 3.70 -17.56
N SER A 58 8.24 3.23 -18.48
CA SER A 58 9.69 3.09 -18.24
C SER A 58 10.40 4.42 -17.99
N ALA A 59 10.05 5.48 -18.73
CA ALA A 59 10.60 6.80 -18.52
C ALA A 59 10.17 7.40 -17.17
N CYS A 60 8.91 7.20 -16.77
CA CYS A 60 8.43 7.64 -15.46
C CYS A 60 9.11 6.88 -14.33
N TYR A 61 9.30 5.57 -14.49
CA TYR A 61 10.04 4.74 -13.55
C TYR A 61 11.48 5.23 -13.36
N ASP A 62 12.22 5.39 -14.46
CA ASP A 62 13.61 5.85 -14.43
C ASP A 62 13.73 7.26 -13.84
N ALA A 63 12.82 8.17 -14.19
CA ALA A 63 12.81 9.53 -13.64
C ALA A 63 12.48 9.55 -12.14
N CYS A 64 11.55 8.71 -11.69
CA CYS A 64 11.24 8.54 -10.27
C CYS A 64 12.44 7.95 -9.49
N LEU A 65 13.14 6.95 -10.04
CA LEU A 65 14.35 6.39 -9.42
C LEU A 65 15.46 7.43 -9.20
N HIS A 66 15.58 8.41 -10.10
CA HIS A 66 16.56 9.50 -10.00
C HIS A 66 16.07 10.69 -9.16
N ASN A 67 14.85 10.65 -8.63
CA ASN A 67 14.29 11.66 -7.74
C ASN A 67 14.16 11.10 -6.32
N SER A 68 15.00 11.55 -5.40
CA SER A 68 15.02 11.04 -4.01
C SER A 68 13.72 11.25 -3.23
N ALA A 69 12.89 12.22 -3.64
CA ALA A 69 11.58 12.45 -3.03
C ALA A 69 10.51 11.47 -3.54
N CYS A 70 10.70 10.87 -4.71
CA CYS A 70 9.76 9.92 -5.28
C CYS A 70 9.83 8.56 -4.57
N LYS A 71 8.68 8.00 -4.22
CA LYS A 71 8.52 6.67 -3.58
C LYS A 71 7.61 5.75 -4.38
N SER A 72 6.66 6.32 -5.12
CA SER A 72 5.86 5.65 -6.14
C SER A 72 5.54 6.64 -7.26
N PHE A 73 5.02 6.14 -8.38
CA PHE A 73 4.60 6.99 -9.49
C PHE A 73 3.30 6.48 -10.13
N ALA A 74 2.58 7.39 -10.78
CA ALA A 74 1.57 7.05 -11.78
C ALA A 74 2.03 7.49 -13.17
N TYR A 75 1.65 6.71 -14.17
CA TYR A 75 1.69 7.11 -15.58
C TYR A 75 0.25 7.36 -16.04
N ASP A 76 -0.02 8.54 -16.58
CA ASP A 76 -1.30 8.79 -17.25
C ASP A 76 -1.19 8.45 -18.73
N ALA A 77 -1.81 7.34 -19.14
CA ALA A 77 -1.82 6.89 -20.52
C ALA A 77 -2.58 7.83 -21.48
N GLY A 78 -3.48 8.68 -20.95
CA GLY A 78 -4.26 9.64 -21.72
C GLY A 78 -3.45 10.86 -22.16
N TYR A 79 -2.61 11.37 -21.25
CA TYR A 79 -1.78 12.58 -21.49
C TYR A 79 -0.29 12.27 -21.67
N THR A 80 0.13 11.01 -21.50
CA THR A 80 1.54 10.58 -21.56
C THR A 80 2.44 11.32 -20.56
N GLU A 81 1.96 11.46 -19.32
CA GLU A 81 2.62 12.20 -18.24
C GLU A 81 2.96 11.31 -17.03
N CYS A 82 3.91 11.75 -16.22
CA CYS A 82 4.30 11.10 -14.99
C CYS A 82 3.83 11.92 -13.78
N ILE A 83 3.27 11.24 -12.78
CA ILE A 83 2.96 11.83 -11.47
C ILE A 83 3.80 11.12 -10.44
N PHE A 84 4.57 11.86 -9.66
CA PHE A 84 5.41 11.32 -8.59
C PHE A 84 4.75 11.53 -7.24
N TYR A 85 4.75 10.49 -6.41
CA TYR A 85 4.28 10.58 -5.04
C TYR A 85 5.44 10.37 -4.07
N ASN A 86 5.43 11.10 -2.95
CA ASN A 86 6.42 10.95 -1.87
C ASN A 86 6.12 9.80 -0.90
N VAL A 87 5.11 9.00 -1.20
CA VAL A 87 4.69 7.80 -0.46
C VAL A 87 4.52 6.63 -1.42
N ILE A 88 4.38 5.42 -0.89
CA ILE A 88 4.05 4.22 -1.68
C ILE A 88 2.59 4.25 -2.12
N VAL A 89 2.19 3.42 -3.10
CA VAL A 89 0.84 3.48 -3.69
C VAL A 89 -0.28 3.20 -2.67
N GLU A 90 -0.06 2.35 -1.68
CA GLU A 90 -1.09 2.07 -0.65
C GLU A 90 -1.47 3.35 0.12
N ASP A 91 -0.48 4.18 0.44
CA ASP A 91 -0.63 5.41 1.22
C ASP A 91 -1.28 6.55 0.40
N THR A 92 -1.42 6.40 -0.92
CA THR A 92 -2.15 7.38 -1.75
C THR A 92 -3.67 7.25 -1.65
N GLN A 93 -4.18 6.26 -0.89
CA GLN A 93 -5.59 5.90 -0.81
C GLN A 93 -6.19 5.69 -2.20
N LEU A 94 -5.54 4.85 -3.00
CA LEU A 94 -5.96 4.55 -4.35
C LEU A 94 -7.35 3.91 -4.35
N ASP A 95 -8.32 4.57 -4.99
CA ASP A 95 -9.61 3.97 -5.34
C ASP A 95 -9.49 3.34 -6.72
N GLU A 96 -9.53 2.01 -6.78
CA GLU A 96 -9.29 1.27 -8.01
C GLU A 96 -10.45 1.40 -8.99
N ASP A 97 -10.14 1.85 -10.20
CA ASP A 97 -11.07 2.02 -11.30
C ASP A 97 -10.38 1.64 -12.61
N SER A 98 -10.81 0.52 -13.20
CA SER A 98 -10.30 0.03 -14.48
C SER A 98 -10.59 0.94 -15.69
N SER A 99 -11.45 1.95 -15.53
CA SER A 99 -11.71 2.96 -16.56
C SER A 99 -10.78 4.17 -16.47
N SER A 100 -10.00 4.28 -15.38
CA SER A 100 -8.98 5.31 -15.20
C SER A 100 -7.84 5.14 -16.22
N SER A 101 -7.32 6.27 -16.74
CA SER A 101 -6.12 6.29 -17.58
C SER A 101 -4.83 6.25 -16.78
N PHE A 102 -4.90 6.40 -15.46
CA PHE A 102 -3.75 6.36 -14.57
C PHE A 102 -3.36 4.91 -14.26
N GLU A 103 -2.08 4.62 -14.36
CA GLU A 103 -1.46 3.35 -14.00
C GLU A 103 -0.45 3.60 -12.86
N HIS A 104 -0.72 3.08 -11.67
CA HIS A 104 0.06 3.32 -10.45
C HIS A 104 1.05 2.18 -10.15
N TYR A 105 2.25 2.55 -9.70
CA TYR A 105 3.37 1.62 -9.48
C TYR A 105 4.24 2.02 -8.27
N ASP A 106 4.53 1.04 -7.41
CA ASP A 106 5.64 1.11 -6.48
C ASP A 106 7.00 0.94 -7.20
N LEU A 107 8.07 1.51 -6.64
CA LEU A 107 9.41 1.44 -7.24
C LEU A 107 10.05 0.03 -7.25
N CYS A 108 9.53 -0.91 -6.46
CA CYS A 108 9.98 -2.30 -6.47
C CYS A 108 9.28 -3.16 -7.53
N CYS A 109 8.36 -2.59 -8.31
CA CYS A 109 7.76 -3.26 -9.45
C CYS A 109 8.80 -3.57 -10.54
N SER A 110 8.64 -4.72 -11.19
CA SER A 110 9.44 -5.07 -12.38
C SER A 110 8.87 -4.35 -13.61
N ILE A 111 9.42 -3.19 -13.93
CA ILE A 111 9.06 -2.43 -15.14
C ILE A 111 10.00 -2.82 -16.28
N PRO A 112 9.50 -3.32 -17.42
CA PRO A 112 10.34 -3.52 -18.59
C PRO A 112 10.81 -2.16 -19.10
N ILE A 113 12.12 -1.91 -18.97
CA ILE A 113 12.81 -0.79 -19.60
C ILE A 113 12.92 -1.06 -21.10
N ALA A 114 12.36 -0.15 -21.90
CA ALA A 114 12.30 -0.20 -23.36
C ALA A 114 13.57 0.37 -24.00
#